data_AF-A0A7R9KSM3-F1
#
_entry.id   AF-A0A7R9KSM3-F1
#
_cell.length_a   1.000
_cell.length_b   1.000
_cell.length_c   1.000
_cell.angle_alpha   90.00
_cell.angle_beta   90.00
_cell.angle_gamma   90.00
#
_symmetry.space_group_name_H-M   'P 1'
#
loop_
_entity.id
_entity.type
_entity.pdbx_description
1 polymer ?
#
loop_
_entity_poly.entity_id
_entity_poly.type
_entity_poly.pdbx_seq_one_letter_code
_entity_poly.pdbx_strand_id
1 'polypeptide(L)'
;MSTSGTQSTHHLTPKMAEWDLTTRLGKYLDRHLVFPLLEFLSVKEIYEENELLEGKLELLSNTNMVDFALDVYQRLNPGVKPPEYLYSKRSEVVGQLKQLQIQTEPMLEILLNPEVSAEIEKSRDSRQLFELLQTKYDVSDRFPTPIGLSGRPMAL
;
A
#
# COMPACT_ATOMS: atom_id res chain seq x y z
N MET A 1 -13.69 65.11 -4.00
CA MET A 1 -14.82 64.15 -3.94
C MET A 1 -14.77 63.34 -5.22
N SER A 2 -14.00 62.26 -5.28
CA SER A 2 -14.28 60.90 -4.79
C SER A 2 -14.62 59.98 -5.98
N THR A 3 -13.59 59.26 -6.42
CA THR A 3 -13.56 57.83 -6.78
C THR A 3 -14.52 57.31 -7.86
N SER A 4 -14.03 57.23 -9.09
CA SER A 4 -14.46 56.26 -10.10
C SER A 4 -13.87 54.88 -9.74
N GLY A 5 -14.74 53.90 -9.47
CA GLY A 5 -14.38 52.55 -9.05
C GLY A 5 -13.56 51.80 -10.09
N THR A 6 -12.37 51.36 -9.66
CA THR A 6 -11.56 50.34 -10.33
C THR A 6 -12.36 49.03 -10.35
N GLN A 7 -12.76 48.58 -11.53
CA GLN A 7 -13.23 47.21 -11.71
C GLN A 7 -12.07 46.27 -11.34
N SER A 8 -12.20 45.60 -10.20
CA SER A 8 -11.30 44.51 -9.82
C SER A 8 -11.54 43.36 -10.78
N THR A 9 -10.63 43.22 -11.74
CA THR A 9 -10.50 42.00 -12.52
C THR A 9 -10.12 40.88 -11.54
N HIS A 10 -11.11 40.06 -11.17
CA HIS A 10 -10.85 38.72 -10.65
C HIS A 10 -10.16 37.95 -11.78
N HIS A 11 -8.83 38.06 -11.82
CA HIS A 11 -7.98 37.12 -12.51
C HIS A 11 -8.25 35.76 -11.84
N LEU A 12 -9.00 34.91 -12.54
CA LEU A 12 -9.12 33.51 -12.18
C LEU A 12 -7.73 32.92 -12.41
N THR A 13 -6.91 32.88 -11.37
CA THR A 13 -5.74 32.01 -11.35
C THR A 13 -6.26 30.61 -11.67
N PRO A 14 -5.72 29.92 -12.71
CA PRO A 14 -6.10 28.54 -12.94
C PRO A 14 -5.82 27.78 -11.64
N LYS A 15 -6.85 27.11 -11.10
CA LYS A 15 -6.67 26.20 -9.96
C LYS A 15 -5.52 25.28 -10.36
N MET A 16 -4.42 25.29 -9.59
CA MET A 16 -3.25 24.45 -9.89
C MET A 16 -3.60 22.97 -10.10
N ALA A 17 -4.76 22.53 -9.58
CA ALA A 17 -5.39 21.24 -9.83
C ALA A 17 -5.63 20.90 -11.32
N GLU A 18 -5.78 21.86 -12.23
CA GLU A 18 -6.02 21.56 -13.66
C GLU A 18 -4.84 20.81 -14.32
N TRP A 19 -3.63 21.02 -13.81
CA TRP A 19 -2.40 20.36 -14.30
C TRP A 19 -2.06 19.10 -13.50
N ASP A 20 -2.88 18.73 -12.52
CA ASP A 20 -2.66 17.53 -11.74
C ASP A 20 -2.92 16.27 -12.58
N LEU A 21 -1.90 15.40 -12.66
CA LEU A 21 -1.97 14.14 -13.38
C LEU A 21 -2.23 12.94 -12.46
N THR A 22 -2.38 13.16 -11.15
CA THR A 22 -2.52 12.07 -10.16
C THR A 22 -3.67 11.14 -10.50
N THR A 23 -4.84 11.67 -10.86
CA THR A 23 -6.01 10.85 -11.27
C THR A 23 -5.78 10.08 -12.57
N ARG A 24 -4.96 10.62 -13.49
CA ARG A 24 -4.63 9.95 -14.75
C ARG A 24 -3.60 8.84 -14.54
N LEU A 25 -2.57 9.09 -13.74
CA LEU A 25 -1.52 8.13 -13.42
C LEU A 25 -2.00 7.04 -12.47
N GLY A 26 -2.86 7.38 -11.49
CA GLY A 26 -3.34 6.47 -10.46
C GLY A 26 -4.07 5.24 -11.00
N LYS A 27 -4.65 5.33 -12.21
CA LYS A 27 -5.27 4.19 -12.91
C LYS A 27 -4.29 3.09 -13.32
N TYR A 28 -3.01 3.44 -13.43
CA TYR A 28 -1.94 2.54 -13.90
C TYR A 28 -0.93 2.23 -12.79
N LEU A 29 -1.19 2.67 -11.55
CA LEU A 29 -0.31 2.49 -10.41
C LEU A 29 -0.97 1.58 -9.38
N ASP A 30 -0.13 0.81 -8.68
CA ASP A 30 -0.59 0.12 -7.47
C ASP A 30 -1.07 1.16 -6.44
N ARG A 31 -2.12 0.83 -5.70
CA ARG A 31 -2.68 1.68 -4.64
C ARG A 31 -1.64 2.17 -3.63
N HIS A 32 -0.63 1.36 -3.30
CA HIS A 32 0.45 1.76 -2.40
C HIS A 32 1.32 2.88 -2.97
N LEU A 33 1.42 2.96 -4.30
CA LEU A 33 2.13 4.03 -5.01
C LEU A 33 1.26 5.27 -5.22
N VAL A 34 -0.07 5.13 -5.17
CA VAL A 34 -1.00 6.26 -5.23
C VAL A 34 -1.03 7.03 -3.91
N PHE A 35 -0.84 6.37 -2.75
CA PHE A 35 -0.82 7.06 -1.44
C PHE A 35 0.19 8.21 -1.34
N PRO A 36 1.48 8.04 -1.68
CA PRO A 36 2.44 9.15 -1.67
C PRO A 36 2.00 10.34 -2.54
N LEU A 37 1.29 10.09 -3.64
CA LEU A 37 0.77 11.15 -4.49
C LEU A 37 -0.35 11.92 -3.79
N LEU A 38 -1.28 11.22 -3.13
CA LEU A 38 -2.35 11.86 -2.34
C LEU A 38 -1.78 12.64 -1.14
N GLU A 39 -0.75 12.14 -0.46
CA GLU A 39 -0.05 12.89 0.61
C GLU A 39 0.61 14.17 0.07
N PHE A 40 1.24 14.08 -1.10
CA PHE A 40 1.80 15.26 -1.76
C PHE A 40 0.72 16.29 -2.11
N LEU A 41 -0.44 15.84 -2.61
CA LEU A 41 -1.58 16.72 -2.89
C LEU A 41 -2.13 17.38 -1.63
N SER A 42 -2.16 16.68 -0.50
CA SER A 42 -2.54 17.26 0.80
C SER A 42 -1.61 18.41 1.21
N VAL A 43 -0.30 18.22 1.07
CA VAL A 43 0.70 19.26 1.40
C VAL A 43 0.63 20.45 0.43
N LYS A 44 0.19 20.23 -0.82
CA LYS A 44 0.04 21.30 -1.80
C LYS A 44 -1.23 22.13 -1.63
N GLU A 45 -2.20 21.65 -0.85
CA GLU A 45 -3.44 22.35 -0.54
C GLU A 45 -4.20 22.82 -1.80
N ILE A 46 -4.08 22.08 -2.91
CA ILE A 46 -4.76 22.40 -4.17
C ILE A 46 -6.16 21.76 -4.28
N TYR A 47 -6.48 20.84 -3.37
CA TYR A 47 -7.77 20.19 -3.17
C TYR A 47 -8.23 20.36 -1.73
N GLU A 48 -9.54 20.21 -1.49
CA GLU A 48 -10.11 20.23 -0.13
C GLU A 48 -9.58 19.04 0.68
N GLU A 49 -9.20 19.28 1.94
CA GLU A 49 -8.60 18.26 2.79
C GLU A 49 -9.53 17.06 3.01
N ASN A 50 -10.82 17.31 3.22
CA ASN A 50 -11.82 16.25 3.40
C ASN A 50 -11.97 15.36 2.17
N GLU A 51 -11.93 15.93 0.96
CA GLU A 51 -11.99 15.18 -0.30
C GLU A 51 -10.78 14.24 -0.44
N LEU A 52 -9.59 14.74 -0.08
CA LEU A 52 -8.37 13.92 -0.06
C LEU A 52 -8.42 12.83 1.02
N LEU A 53 -8.97 13.12 2.21
CA LEU A 53 -9.13 12.14 3.29
C LEU A 53 -10.14 11.05 2.91
N GLU A 54 -11.24 11.39 2.26
CA GLU A 54 -12.21 10.43 1.71
C GLU A 54 -11.55 9.52 0.66
N GLY A 55 -10.82 10.10 -0.29
CA GLY A 55 -10.06 9.34 -1.30
C GLY A 55 -9.01 8.42 -0.69
N LYS A 56 -8.29 8.88 0.35
CA LYS A 56 -7.35 8.04 1.11
C LYS A 56 -8.08 6.87 1.78
N LEU A 57 -9.24 7.11 2.41
CA LEU A 57 -10.01 6.06 3.08
C LEU A 57 -10.54 5.02 2.09
N GLU A 58 -11.03 5.45 0.94
CA GLU A 58 -11.47 4.56 -0.15
C GLU A 58 -10.31 3.67 -0.64
N LEU A 59 -9.14 4.27 -0.86
CA LEU A 59 -7.94 3.54 -1.28
C LEU A 59 -7.50 2.51 -0.21
N LEU A 60 -7.61 2.86 1.07
CA LEU A 60 -7.24 1.99 2.20
C LEU A 60 -8.23 0.86 2.42
N SER A 61 -9.51 1.05 2.07
CA SER A 61 -10.58 0.08 2.31
C SER A 61 -10.27 -1.32 1.77
N ASN A 62 -9.56 -1.36 0.63
CA ASN A 62 -9.16 -2.59 -0.04
C ASN A 62 -7.79 -3.14 0.38
N THR A 63 -7.06 -2.44 1.27
CA THR A 63 -5.74 -2.85 1.79
C THR A 63 -5.83 -3.48 3.18
N ASN A 64 -4.71 -4.06 3.64
CA ASN A 64 -4.52 -4.48 5.03
C ASN A 64 -3.89 -3.39 5.92
N MET A 65 -3.76 -2.14 5.43
CA MET A 65 -3.23 -1.01 6.21
C MET A 65 -4.29 -0.44 7.17
N VAL A 66 -4.83 -1.30 8.04
CA VAL A 66 -6.02 -0.99 8.87
C VAL A 66 -5.74 0.09 9.90
N ASP A 67 -4.53 0.11 10.49
CA ASP A 67 -4.13 1.16 11.45
C ASP A 67 -4.15 2.54 10.78
N PHE A 68 -3.67 2.63 9.54
CA PHE A 68 -3.71 3.89 8.81
C PHE A 68 -5.15 4.29 8.42
N ALA A 69 -6.01 3.32 8.09
CA ALA A 69 -7.42 3.59 7.82
C ALA A 69 -8.15 4.12 9.07
N LEU A 70 -7.81 3.62 10.26
CA LEU A 70 -8.32 4.13 11.53
C LEU A 70 -7.90 5.59 11.75
N ASP A 71 -6.63 5.92 11.49
CA ASP A 71 -6.11 7.29 11.65
C ASP A 71 -6.79 8.26 10.67
N VAL A 72 -6.91 7.88 9.39
CA VAL A 72 -7.59 8.71 8.38
C VAL A 72 -9.07 8.90 8.72
N TYR A 73 -9.75 7.85 9.18
CA TYR A 73 -11.15 7.95 9.60
C TYR A 73 -11.34 8.93 10.77
N GLN A 74 -10.45 8.89 11.77
CA GLN A 74 -10.52 9.79 12.93
C GLN A 74 -10.24 11.25 12.56
N ARG A 75 -9.35 11.49 11.59
CA ARG A 75 -9.11 12.83 11.04
C ARG A 75 -10.32 13.36 10.27
N LEU A 76 -10.94 12.51 9.44
CA LEU A 76 -12.12 12.87 8.67
C LEU A 76 -13.37 13.07 9.56
N ASN A 77 -13.49 12.31 10.66
CA ASN A 77 -14.63 12.35 11.57
C ASN A 77 -14.18 12.60 13.03
N PRO A 78 -13.77 13.83 13.38
CA PRO A 78 -13.29 14.13 14.72
C PRO A 78 -14.34 13.84 15.79
N GLY A 79 -13.96 13.07 16.82
CA GLY A 79 -14.84 12.72 17.94
C GLY A 79 -15.82 11.57 17.66
N VAL A 80 -15.83 11.02 16.45
CA VAL A 80 -16.65 9.84 16.10
C VAL A 80 -15.80 8.57 16.24
N LYS A 81 -16.31 7.57 16.98
CA LYS A 81 -15.63 6.27 17.10
C LYS A 81 -15.56 5.60 15.71
N PRO A 82 -14.39 5.06 15.31
CA PRO A 82 -14.30 4.26 14.08
C PRO A 82 -15.26 3.07 14.08
N PRO A 83 -15.76 2.66 12.90
CA PRO A 83 -16.66 1.52 12.78
C PRO A 83 -16.03 0.22 13.30
N GLU A 84 -16.86 -0.64 13.89
CA GLU A 84 -16.43 -1.90 14.51
C GLU A 84 -15.76 -2.86 13.51
N TYR A 85 -16.12 -2.78 12.23
CA TYR A 85 -15.51 -3.59 11.18
C TYR A 85 -14.01 -3.32 11.02
N LEU A 86 -13.52 -2.11 11.29
CA LEU A 86 -12.08 -1.80 11.21
C LEU A 86 -11.31 -2.50 12.32
N TYR A 87 -11.85 -2.55 13.54
CA TYR A 87 -11.24 -3.29 14.66
C TYR A 87 -11.26 -4.80 14.42
N SER A 88 -12.36 -5.30 13.86
CA SER A 88 -12.48 -6.72 13.47
C SER A 88 -11.46 -7.09 12.38
N LYS A 89 -11.37 -6.27 11.32
CA LYS A 89 -10.41 -6.45 10.22
C LYS A 89 -8.97 -6.39 10.71
N ARG A 90 -8.65 -5.49 11.65
CA ARG A 90 -7.32 -5.43 12.27
C ARG A 90 -6.95 -6.75 12.93
N SER A 91 -7.88 -7.32 13.71
CA SER A 91 -7.67 -8.59 14.41
C SER A 91 -7.46 -9.75 13.42
N GLU A 92 -8.24 -9.78 12.33
CA GLU A 92 -8.08 -10.76 11.25
C GLU A 92 -6.71 -10.64 10.57
N VAL A 93 -6.31 -9.43 10.17
CA VAL A 93 -5.02 -9.17 9.50
C VAL A 93 -3.84 -9.57 10.38
N VAL A 94 -3.88 -9.24 11.67
CA VAL A 94 -2.83 -9.64 12.63
C VAL A 94 -2.81 -11.16 12.84
N GLY A 95 -3.99 -11.80 12.86
CA GLY A 95 -4.10 -13.26 12.93
C GLY A 95 -3.46 -13.94 11.73
N GLN A 96 -3.81 -13.49 10.51
CA GLN A 96 -3.22 -13.97 9.26
C GLN A 96 -1.71 -13.75 9.22
N LEU A 97 -1.23 -12.57 9.64
CA LEU A 97 0.20 -12.27 9.70
C LEU A 97 0.95 -13.28 10.60
N LYS A 98 0.44 -13.56 11.79
CA LYS A 98 1.05 -14.54 12.70
C LYS A 98 1.06 -15.95 12.11
N GLN A 99 -0.05 -16.36 11.49
CA GLN A 99 -0.13 -17.67 10.85
C GLN A 99 0.88 -17.81 9.72
N LEU A 100 1.00 -16.79 8.85
CA LEU A 100 1.96 -16.78 7.76
C LEU A 100 3.40 -16.77 8.26
N GLN A 101 3.69 -15.99 9.30
CA GLN A 101 5.01 -15.98 9.94
C GLN A 101 5.42 -17.39 10.37
N ILE A 102 4.56 -18.11 11.10
CA ILE A 102 4.82 -19.50 11.54
C ILE A 102 5.04 -20.43 10.33
N GLN A 103 4.23 -20.30 9.29
CA GLN A 103 4.37 -21.14 8.08
C GLN A 103 5.67 -20.86 7.31
N THR A 104 6.16 -19.63 7.34
CA THR A 104 7.38 -19.21 6.63
C THR A 104 8.65 -19.29 7.48
N GLU A 105 8.53 -19.49 8.79
CA GLU A 105 9.65 -19.51 9.74
C GLU A 105 10.75 -20.52 9.35
N PRO A 106 10.46 -21.79 8.97
CA PRO A 106 11.49 -22.73 8.54
C PRO A 106 12.26 -22.27 7.30
N MET A 107 11.59 -21.57 6.38
CA MET A 107 12.23 -21.01 5.18
C MET A 107 13.17 -19.87 5.58
N LEU A 108 12.73 -19.01 6.50
CA LEU A 108 13.52 -17.90 6.98
C LEU A 108 14.78 -18.39 7.70
N GLU A 109 14.67 -19.44 8.53
CA GLU A 109 15.83 -20.07 9.18
C GLU A 109 16.88 -20.56 8.17
N ILE A 110 16.45 -21.21 7.09
CA ILE A 110 17.36 -21.68 6.02
C ILE A 110 18.02 -20.49 5.32
N LEU A 111 17.25 -19.47 4.94
CA LEU A 111 17.78 -18.32 4.19
C LEU A 111 18.69 -17.42 5.03
N LEU A 112 18.46 -17.34 6.34
CA LEU A 112 19.29 -16.60 7.28
C LEU A 112 20.55 -17.37 7.72
N ASN A 113 20.70 -18.64 7.34
CA ASN A 113 21.92 -19.38 7.58
C ASN A 113 23.07 -18.81 6.72
N PRO A 114 24.18 -18.31 7.32
CA PRO A 114 25.28 -17.70 6.58
C PRO A 114 25.92 -18.60 5.51
N GLU A 115 25.92 -19.92 5.73
CA GLU A 115 26.44 -20.88 4.74
C GLU A 115 25.55 -20.91 3.50
N VAL A 116 24.23 -20.95 3.70
CA VAL A 116 23.23 -20.92 2.62
C VAL A 116 23.29 -19.59 1.88
N SER A 117 23.36 -18.47 2.60
CA SER A 117 23.48 -17.14 1.97
C SER A 117 24.73 -17.05 1.08
N ALA A 118 25.87 -17.57 1.55
CA ALA A 118 27.10 -17.60 0.77
C ALA A 118 27.01 -18.55 -0.45
N GLU A 119 26.28 -19.66 -0.36
CA GLU A 119 26.02 -20.55 -1.50
C GLU A 119 25.07 -19.90 -2.52
N ILE A 120 24.06 -19.16 -2.08
CA ILE A 120 23.17 -18.37 -2.94
C ILE A 120 23.97 -17.31 -3.71
N GLU A 121 24.81 -16.53 -3.04
CA GLU A 121 25.61 -15.47 -3.67
C GLU A 121 26.61 -15.99 -4.72
N LYS A 122 27.17 -17.18 -4.49
CA LYS A 122 28.13 -17.82 -5.41
C LYS A 122 27.44 -18.47 -6.61
N SER A 123 26.17 -18.85 -6.46
CA SER A 123 25.43 -19.55 -7.49
C SER A 123 25.02 -18.61 -8.62
N ARG A 124 25.50 -18.88 -9.83
CA ARG A 124 25.17 -18.10 -11.04
C ARG A 124 23.96 -18.64 -11.81
N ASP A 125 23.58 -19.88 -11.54
CA ASP A 125 22.48 -20.59 -12.20
C ASP A 125 21.38 -20.90 -11.19
N SER A 126 20.15 -20.46 -11.48
CA SER A 126 19.00 -20.60 -10.60
C SER A 126 18.51 -22.04 -10.46
N ARG A 127 18.70 -22.89 -11.48
CA ARG A 127 18.32 -24.31 -11.43
C ARG A 127 19.26 -25.09 -10.53
N GLN A 128 20.56 -24.86 -10.67
CA GLN A 128 21.57 -25.49 -9.82
C GLN A 128 21.42 -25.06 -8.35
N LEU A 129 21.12 -23.78 -8.11
CA LEU A 129 20.83 -23.29 -6.76
C LEU A 129 19.60 -24.00 -6.17
N PHE A 130 18.52 -24.12 -6.95
CA PHE A 130 17.30 -24.76 -6.48
C PHE A 130 17.50 -26.25 -6.19
N GLU A 131 18.21 -26.99 -7.05
CA GLU A 131 18.58 -28.40 -6.81
C GLU A 131 19.42 -28.56 -5.54
N LEU A 132 20.37 -27.65 -5.30
CA LEU A 132 21.19 -27.64 -4.09
C LEU A 132 20.35 -27.36 -2.84
N LEU A 133 19.43 -26.39 -2.90
CA LEU A 133 18.52 -26.07 -1.79
C LEU A 133 17.57 -27.23 -1.50
N GLN A 134 17.06 -27.91 -2.52
CA GLN A 134 16.23 -29.11 -2.34
C GLN A 134 17.03 -30.27 -1.75
N THR A 135 18.23 -30.53 -2.27
CA THR A 135 19.01 -31.72 -1.90
C THR A 135 19.66 -31.59 -0.52
N LYS A 136 20.21 -30.41 -0.20
CA LYS A 136 20.91 -30.17 1.08
C LYS A 136 19.99 -29.69 2.20
N TYR A 137 18.93 -28.96 1.88
CA TYR A 137 18.10 -28.24 2.85
C TYR A 137 16.60 -28.63 2.79
N ASP A 138 16.23 -29.68 2.03
CA ASP A 138 14.88 -30.24 1.91
C ASP A 138 13.79 -29.19 1.57
N VAL A 139 14.12 -28.26 0.66
CA VAL A 139 13.25 -27.12 0.31
C VAL A 139 12.02 -27.51 -0.57
N SER A 140 11.72 -28.80 -0.71
CA SER A 140 10.97 -29.33 -1.87
C SER A 140 9.45 -29.17 -1.85
N ASP A 141 8.77 -29.34 -0.70
CA ASP A 141 7.29 -29.46 -0.68
C ASP A 141 6.60 -28.99 0.62
N ARG A 142 7.35 -28.49 1.60
CA ARG A 142 6.81 -28.04 2.90
C ARG A 142 6.27 -26.61 2.88
N PHE A 143 6.41 -25.89 1.79
CA PHE A 143 6.24 -24.45 1.78
C PHE A 143 4.89 -24.06 1.19
N PRO A 144 4.17 -23.13 1.82
CA PRO A 144 2.92 -22.64 1.26
C PRO A 144 3.18 -22.04 -0.11
N THR A 145 2.52 -22.59 -1.14
CA THR A 145 2.47 -21.97 -2.46
C THR A 145 1.99 -20.53 -2.32
N PRO A 146 2.49 -19.58 -3.13
CA PRO A 146 2.10 -18.17 -3.04
C PRO A 146 0.57 -18.03 -2.96
N ILE A 147 0.09 -17.45 -1.86
CA ILE A 147 -1.33 -17.12 -1.70
C ILE A 147 -1.64 -16.07 -2.76
N GLY A 148 -2.18 -16.51 -3.89
CA GLY A 148 -2.49 -15.62 -5.01
C GLY A 148 -2.61 -16.25 -6.39
N LEU A 149 -2.13 -17.47 -6.62
CA LEU A 149 -2.25 -18.12 -7.94
C LEU A 149 -3.38 -19.15 -8.07
N SER A 150 -4.14 -19.41 -7.00
CA SER A 150 -5.20 -20.44 -6.99
C SER A 150 -6.64 -19.91 -6.90
N GLY A 151 -6.94 -18.67 -7.31
CA GLY A 151 -8.37 -18.29 -7.39
C GLY A 151 -8.80 -16.84 -7.55
N ARG A 152 -7.93 -15.88 -7.88
CA ARG A 152 -8.41 -14.55 -8.29
C ARG A 152 -8.37 -14.46 -9.81
N PRO A 153 -9.52 -14.31 -10.50
CA PRO A 153 -9.46 -13.96 -11.91
C PRO A 153 -8.66 -12.66 -12.03
N MET A 154 -7.65 -12.66 -12.90
CA MET A 154 -7.05 -11.44 -13.40
C MET A 154 -8.18 -10.61 -14.02
N ALA A 155 -8.67 -9.63 -13.28
CA ALA A 155 -9.53 -8.61 -13.85
C ALA A 155 -8.65 -7.81 -14.80
N LEU A 156 -8.92 -7.97 -16.11
CA LEU A 156 -8.52 -7.02 -17.14
C LEU A 156 -9.28 -5.70 -16.94
#